data_AF-A0A4Z0JNA8-F1
#
_entry.id   AF-A0A4Z0JNA8-F1
#
_cell.length_a   1.000
_cell.length_b   1.000
_cell.length_c   1.000
_cell.angle_alpha   90.00
_cell.angle_beta   90.00
_cell.angle_gamma   90.00
#
_symmetry.space_group_name_H-M   'P 1'
#
loop_
_entity.id
_entity.type
_entity.pdbx_description
1 polymer ?
#
loop_
_entity_poly.entity_id
_entity_poly.type
_entity_poly.pdbx_seq_one_letter_code
_entity_poly.pdbx_strand_id
1 'polypeptide(L)'
;MASNRDKNSQERVLVMAFRMIFGEKINVNNDAEKYGVSRRTILRDISAIKHSLADKEVGNYRFGVKYNEKQNNYSIFDHGVLSITEVLAMLLGLMGSDLRISADRFSKIQKDAIQMVATDERRTISNLLINLHDNYAQILKRDDNLDQFQQLLNGIINQQTIYFTYQGQINVQKGVPLSIYSNNGHFYALVYYE
;
A
#
# COMPACT_ATOMS: atom_id res chain seq x y z
N MET A 1 -14.21 5.45 -28.40
CA MET A 1 -14.50 4.57 -27.26
C MET A 1 -14.91 3.22 -27.81
N ALA A 2 -14.16 2.15 -27.55
CA ALA A 2 -14.58 0.81 -27.96
C ALA A 2 -15.86 0.43 -27.22
N SER A 3 -16.88 -0.03 -27.95
CA SER A 3 -18.11 -0.56 -27.37
C SER A 3 -17.78 -1.74 -26.46
N ASN A 4 -18.14 -1.68 -25.17
CA ASN A 4 -17.96 -2.81 -24.26
C ASN A 4 -18.79 -4.04 -24.66
N ARG A 5 -19.66 -3.95 -25.68
CA ARG A 5 -20.55 -5.05 -26.12
C ARG A 5 -19.82 -6.18 -26.85
N ASP A 6 -18.65 -5.93 -27.43
CA ASP A 6 -17.93 -6.93 -28.25
C ASP A 6 -16.82 -7.68 -27.51
N LYS A 7 -16.75 -7.55 -26.17
CA LYS A 7 -15.77 -8.29 -25.38
C LYS A 7 -16.09 -9.77 -25.36
N ASN A 8 -15.14 -10.59 -25.78
CA ASN A 8 -15.24 -12.03 -25.62
C ASN A 8 -15.29 -12.43 -24.14
N SER A 9 -15.64 -13.69 -23.85
CA SER A 9 -15.85 -14.13 -22.47
C SER A 9 -14.64 -13.96 -21.56
N GLN A 10 -13.42 -14.20 -22.06
CA GLN A 10 -12.20 -14.11 -21.26
C GLN A 10 -11.85 -12.66 -20.94
N GLU A 11 -11.95 -11.78 -21.94
CA GLU A 11 -11.68 -10.36 -21.77
C GLU A 11 -12.67 -9.72 -20.78
N ARG A 12 -13.95 -10.09 -20.86
CA ARG A 12 -14.97 -9.62 -19.93
C ARG A 12 -14.69 -10.05 -18.49
N VAL A 13 -14.32 -11.31 -18.28
CA VAL A 13 -13.91 -11.84 -16.96
C VAL A 13 -12.72 -11.05 -16.40
N LEU A 14 -11.67 -10.83 -17.21
CA LEU A 14 -10.48 -10.07 -16.79
C LEU A 14 -10.83 -8.63 -16.43
N VAL A 15 -11.60 -7.94 -17.27
CA VAL A 15 -12.01 -6.55 -17.03
C VAL A 15 -12.87 -6.45 -15.76
N MET A 16 -13.79 -7.38 -15.55
CA MET A 16 -14.59 -7.45 -14.33
C MET A 16 -13.71 -7.71 -13.10
N ALA A 17 -12.75 -8.62 -13.19
CA ALA A 17 -11.82 -8.91 -12.11
C ALA A 17 -11.01 -7.66 -11.71
N PHE A 18 -10.42 -6.95 -12.68
CA PHE A 18 -9.69 -5.70 -12.39
C PHE A 18 -10.59 -4.65 -11.75
N ARG A 19 -11.80 -4.43 -12.27
CA ARG A 19 -12.78 -3.51 -11.67
C ARG A 19 -13.04 -3.87 -10.20
N MET A 20 -13.28 -5.15 -9.91
CA MET A 20 -13.50 -5.62 -8.55
C MET A 20 -12.27 -5.48 -7.64
N ILE A 21 -11.06 -5.73 -8.16
CA ILE A 21 -9.78 -5.55 -7.42
C ILE A 21 -9.59 -4.08 -7.04
N PHE A 22 -9.95 -3.15 -7.92
CA PHE A 22 -9.92 -1.71 -7.65
C PHE A 22 -11.13 -1.20 -6.84
N GLY A 23 -11.92 -2.11 -6.26
CA GLY A 23 -13.01 -1.79 -5.33
C GLY A 23 -14.37 -1.52 -5.97
N GLU A 24 -14.52 -1.71 -7.27
CA GLU A 24 -15.82 -1.57 -7.93
C GLU A 24 -16.75 -2.73 -7.58
N LYS A 25 -18.04 -2.42 -7.40
CA LYS A 25 -19.09 -3.40 -7.14
C LYS A 25 -19.80 -3.75 -8.44
N ILE A 26 -19.93 -5.05 -8.71
CA ILE A 26 -20.60 -5.57 -9.90
C ILE A 26 -22.06 -5.84 -9.58
N ASN A 27 -22.96 -5.18 -10.30
CA ASN A 27 -24.39 -5.47 -10.22
C ASN A 27 -24.78 -6.33 -11.42
N VAL A 28 -25.35 -7.50 -11.17
CA VAL A 28 -25.62 -8.50 -12.22
C VAL A 28 -26.51 -7.96 -13.34
N ASN A 29 -27.48 -7.09 -13.01
CA ASN A 29 -28.41 -6.55 -14.00
C ASN A 29 -27.73 -5.45 -14.82
N ASN A 30 -27.09 -4.50 -14.16
CA ASN A 30 -26.45 -3.37 -14.83
C ASN A 30 -25.29 -3.83 -15.71
N ASP A 31 -24.48 -4.78 -15.24
CA ASP A 31 -23.37 -5.31 -16.02
C ASP A 31 -23.86 -6.20 -17.17
N ALA A 32 -24.96 -6.92 -17.02
CA ALA A 32 -25.58 -7.67 -18.12
C ALA A 32 -26.00 -6.74 -19.26
N GLU A 33 -26.64 -5.62 -18.93
CA GLU A 33 -27.01 -4.59 -19.91
C GLU A 33 -25.77 -3.92 -20.54
N LYS A 34 -24.79 -3.54 -19.71
CA LYS A 34 -23.53 -2.91 -20.13
C LYS A 34 -22.76 -3.74 -21.16
N TYR A 35 -22.70 -5.05 -20.96
CA TYR A 35 -22.00 -5.98 -21.85
C TYR A 35 -22.90 -6.58 -22.92
N GLY A 36 -24.22 -6.34 -22.91
CA GLY A 36 -25.16 -6.93 -23.86
C GLY A 36 -25.30 -8.46 -23.73
N VAL A 37 -25.13 -9.00 -22.52
CA VAL A 37 -25.18 -10.45 -22.25
C VAL A 37 -26.27 -10.79 -21.24
N SER A 38 -26.57 -12.09 -21.07
CA SER A 38 -27.55 -12.51 -20.06
C SER A 38 -27.02 -12.38 -18.63
N ARG A 39 -27.92 -12.21 -17.65
CA ARG A 39 -27.59 -12.28 -16.21
C ARG A 39 -26.83 -13.55 -15.85
N ARG A 40 -27.21 -14.68 -16.45
CA ARG A 40 -26.55 -15.98 -16.26
C ARG A 40 -25.08 -15.96 -16.71
N THR A 41 -24.77 -15.22 -17.77
CA THR A 41 -23.40 -15.03 -18.25
C THR A 41 -22.57 -14.26 -17.23
N ILE A 42 -23.09 -13.14 -16.71
CA ILE A 42 -22.42 -12.35 -15.67
C ILE A 42 -22.18 -13.18 -14.40
N LEU A 43 -23.15 -13.98 -13.95
CA LEU A 43 -22.97 -14.87 -12.81
C LEU A 43 -21.89 -15.94 -13.05
N ARG A 44 -21.80 -16.47 -14.27
CA ARG A 44 -20.74 -17.40 -14.66
C ARG A 44 -19.37 -16.74 -14.65
N ASP A 45 -19.28 -15.50 -15.14
CA ASP A 45 -18.04 -14.72 -15.10
C ASP A 45 -17.59 -14.45 -13.66
N ILE A 46 -18.51 -14.03 -12.78
CA ILE A 46 -18.25 -13.83 -11.35
C ILE A 46 -17.79 -15.13 -10.69
N SER A 47 -18.41 -16.27 -11.03
CA SER A 47 -18.00 -17.58 -10.50
C SER A 47 -16.59 -17.97 -10.95
N ALA A 48 -16.21 -17.65 -12.19
CA ALA A 48 -14.86 -17.90 -12.68
C ALA A 48 -13.84 -17.04 -11.91
N ILE A 49 -14.15 -15.77 -11.66
CA ILE A 49 -13.33 -14.88 -10.82
C ILE A 49 -13.19 -15.45 -9.41
N LYS A 50 -14.32 -15.82 -8.78
CA LYS A 50 -14.32 -16.40 -7.42
C LYS A 50 -13.46 -17.66 -7.33
N HIS A 51 -13.56 -18.56 -8.31
CA HIS A 51 -12.78 -19.79 -8.32
C HIS A 51 -11.29 -19.51 -8.50
N SER A 52 -10.94 -18.59 -9.40
CA SER A 52 -9.55 -18.20 -9.65
C SER A 52 -8.89 -17.56 -8.42
N LEU A 53 -9.63 -16.75 -7.66
CA LEU A 53 -9.12 -16.12 -6.43
C LEU A 53 -9.04 -17.08 -5.24
N ALA A 54 -9.82 -18.16 -5.25
CA ALA A 54 -9.76 -19.20 -4.22
C ALA A 54 -8.59 -20.18 -4.44
N ASP A 55 -7.97 -20.16 -5.62
CA ASP A 55 -6.78 -20.94 -5.91
C ASP A 55 -5.61 -20.47 -5.03
N LYS A 56 -4.95 -21.41 -4.36
CA LYS A 56 -3.81 -21.14 -3.48
C LYS A 56 -2.65 -20.48 -4.22
N GLU A 57 -2.38 -20.91 -5.45
CA GLU A 57 -1.22 -20.40 -6.21
C GLU A 57 -1.43 -18.98 -6.72
N VAL A 58 -2.69 -18.56 -6.89
CA VAL A 58 -3.03 -17.24 -7.45
C VAL A 58 -3.41 -16.24 -6.35
N GLY A 59 -4.30 -16.65 -5.43
CA GLY A 59 -4.88 -15.75 -4.45
C GLY A 59 -4.24 -15.82 -3.07
N ASN A 60 -3.49 -16.87 -2.75
CA ASN A 60 -2.96 -17.17 -1.40
C ASN A 60 -3.99 -16.91 -0.26
N TYR A 61 -5.27 -17.20 -0.51
CA TYR A 61 -6.40 -16.88 0.37
C TYR A 61 -6.61 -15.40 0.74
N ARG A 62 -5.86 -14.48 0.12
CA ARG A 62 -5.97 -13.05 0.36
C ARG A 62 -7.29 -12.48 -0.15
N PHE A 63 -7.80 -12.99 -1.27
CA PHE A 63 -8.98 -12.42 -1.91
C PHE A 63 -10.18 -13.36 -1.85
N GLY A 64 -11.34 -12.81 -1.48
CA GLY A 64 -12.63 -13.50 -1.54
C GLY A 64 -13.64 -12.70 -2.36
N VAL A 65 -14.63 -13.37 -2.95
CA VAL A 65 -15.78 -12.69 -3.58
C VAL A 65 -16.95 -12.74 -2.61
N LYS A 66 -17.46 -11.55 -2.24
CA LYS A 66 -18.60 -11.38 -1.34
C LYS A 66 -19.81 -10.86 -2.11
N TYR A 67 -20.99 -11.40 -1.78
CA TYR A 67 -22.27 -10.89 -2.25
C TYR A 67 -22.90 -10.01 -1.18
N ASN A 68 -23.39 -8.84 -1.57
CA ASN A 68 -24.17 -7.94 -0.73
C ASN A 68 -25.63 -8.00 -1.16
N GLU A 69 -26.47 -8.68 -0.36
CA GLU A 69 -27.90 -8.85 -0.65
C GLU A 69 -28.64 -7.51 -0.72
N LYS A 70 -28.37 -6.60 0.23
CA LYS A 70 -29.06 -5.30 0.31
C LYS A 70 -28.84 -4.44 -0.93
N GLN A 71 -27.65 -4.51 -1.50
CA GLN A 71 -27.26 -3.71 -2.67
C GLN A 71 -27.25 -4.53 -3.98
N ASN A 72 -27.61 -5.82 -3.90
CA ASN A 72 -27.59 -6.79 -5.00
C ASN A 72 -26.32 -6.68 -5.87
N ASN A 73 -25.15 -6.74 -5.23
CA ASN A 73 -23.87 -6.62 -5.93
C ASN A 73 -22.79 -7.54 -5.36
N TYR A 74 -21.78 -7.79 -6.18
CA TYR A 74 -20.61 -8.58 -5.85
C TYR A 74 -19.37 -7.68 -5.77
N SER A 75 -18.50 -7.94 -4.81
CA SER A 75 -17.22 -7.24 -4.66
C SER A 75 -16.13 -8.21 -4.25
N ILE A 76 -14.87 -7.85 -4.54
CA ILE A 76 -13.74 -8.54 -3.94
C ILE A 76 -13.53 -7.98 -2.53
N PHE A 77 -13.29 -8.88 -1.60
CA PHE A 77 -12.87 -8.62 -0.25
C PHE A 77 -11.39 -9.02 -0.14
N ASP A 78 -10.55 -8.10 0.34
CA ASP A 78 -9.14 -8.36 0.64
C ASP A 78 -9.05 -8.66 2.14
N HIS A 79 -8.55 -9.84 2.51
CA HIS A 79 -8.28 -10.25 3.88
C HIS A 79 -7.07 -9.54 4.49
N GLY A 80 -6.37 -8.72 3.71
CA GLY A 80 -5.17 -8.03 4.14
C GLY A 80 -3.93 -8.92 4.12
N VAL A 81 -2.77 -8.29 4.18
CA VAL A 81 -1.46 -8.93 4.37
C VAL A 81 -0.87 -8.59 5.74
N LEU A 82 -1.43 -7.58 6.41
CA LEU A 82 -1.06 -7.16 7.75
C LEU A 82 -2.33 -6.98 8.58
N SER A 83 -2.22 -7.24 9.87
CA SER A 83 -3.22 -6.90 10.87
C SER A 83 -3.19 -5.41 11.20
N ILE A 84 -4.28 -4.89 11.80
CA ILE A 84 -4.32 -3.53 12.34
C ILE A 84 -3.14 -3.28 13.29
N THR A 85 -2.84 -4.25 14.15
CA THR A 85 -1.77 -4.14 15.14
C THR A 85 -0.40 -3.97 14.49
N GLU A 86 -0.07 -4.73 13.45
CA GLU A 86 1.19 -4.62 12.73
C GLU A 86 1.33 -3.28 12.02
N VAL A 87 0.26 -2.81 11.36
CA VAL A 87 0.27 -1.49 10.71
C VAL A 87 0.45 -0.37 11.74
N LEU A 88 -0.26 -0.42 12.86
CA LEU A 88 -0.12 0.57 13.93
C LEU A 88 1.29 0.54 14.54
N ALA A 89 1.84 -0.65 14.80
CA ALA A 89 3.19 -0.78 15.35
C ALA A 89 4.25 -0.15 14.43
N MET A 90 4.16 -0.37 13.11
CA MET A 90 5.06 0.25 12.14
C MET A 90 4.90 1.77 12.08
N LEU A 91 3.65 2.27 12.02
CA LEU A 91 3.40 3.71 11.96
C LEU A 91 3.81 4.42 13.24
N LEU A 92 3.52 3.83 14.41
CA LEU A 92 3.95 4.36 15.71
C LEU A 92 5.47 4.28 15.87
N GLY A 93 6.13 3.23 15.38
CA GLY A 93 7.59 3.15 15.36
C GLY A 93 8.22 4.25 14.50
N LEU A 94 7.63 4.52 13.33
CA LEU A 94 8.05 5.62 12.45
C LEU A 94 7.87 6.98 13.13
N MET A 95 6.72 7.19 13.78
CA MET A 95 6.44 8.36 14.63
C MET A 95 7.30 8.40 15.90
N GLY A 96 7.83 7.29 16.39
CA GLY A 96 8.73 7.26 17.55
C GLY A 96 10.17 7.61 17.20
N SER A 97 10.47 7.81 15.91
CA SER A 97 11.82 7.97 15.38
C SER A 97 12.13 9.43 15.04
N ASP A 98 13.42 9.73 14.95
CA ASP A 98 13.94 11.03 14.51
C ASP A 98 13.90 11.22 12.98
N LEU A 99 13.31 10.27 12.25
CA LEU A 99 13.16 10.39 10.80
C LEU A 99 12.24 11.57 10.48
N ARG A 100 12.73 12.49 9.66
CA ARG A 100 11.99 13.70 9.30
C ARG A 100 11.26 13.42 8.00
N ILE A 101 9.93 13.27 8.09
CA ILE A 101 9.08 12.96 6.94
C ILE A 101 8.11 14.11 6.75
N SER A 102 7.97 14.59 5.52
CA SER A 102 6.97 15.62 5.23
C SER A 102 5.55 15.10 5.48
N ALA A 103 4.63 16.01 5.79
CA ALA A 103 3.22 15.64 6.00
C ALA A 103 2.63 14.90 4.78
N ASP A 104 2.98 15.33 3.55
CA ASP A 104 2.51 14.69 2.31
C ASP A 104 3.05 13.26 2.16
N ARG A 105 4.35 13.05 2.40
CA ARG A 105 4.95 11.70 2.32
C ARG A 105 4.40 10.81 3.43
N PHE A 106 4.24 11.33 4.64
CA PHE A 106 3.66 10.58 5.74
C PHE A 106 2.22 10.18 5.48
N SER A 107 1.40 11.10 4.96
CA SER A 107 0.00 10.82 4.56
C SER A 107 -0.07 9.72 3.50
N LYS A 108 0.87 9.72 2.54
CA LYS A 108 0.98 8.65 1.55
C LYS A 108 1.34 7.31 2.20
N ILE A 109 2.37 7.25 3.04
CA ILE A 109 2.77 6.04 3.77
C ILE A 109 1.59 5.48 4.57
N GLN A 110 0.88 6.35 5.29
CA GLN A 110 -0.30 5.99 6.04
C GLN A 110 -1.39 5.39 5.14
N LYS A 111 -1.72 6.06 4.02
CA LYS A 111 -2.73 5.58 3.08
C LYS A 111 -2.37 4.22 2.51
N ASP A 112 -1.11 4.03 2.13
CA ASP A 112 -0.60 2.77 1.55
C ASP A 112 -0.64 1.65 2.61
N ALA A 113 -0.23 1.92 3.84
CA ALA A 113 -0.28 0.96 4.95
C ALA A 113 -1.73 0.56 5.31
N ILE A 114 -2.69 1.49 5.24
CA ILE A 114 -4.13 1.18 5.42
C ILE A 114 -4.65 0.26 4.30
N GLN A 115 -4.09 0.31 3.08
CA GLN A 115 -4.49 -0.64 2.04
C GLN A 115 -3.99 -2.07 2.31
N MET A 116 -3.01 -2.25 3.21
CA MET A 116 -2.47 -3.56 3.57
C MET A 116 -3.32 -4.33 4.57
N VAL A 117 -4.27 -3.66 5.25
CA VAL A 117 -5.24 -4.28 6.17
C VAL A 117 -6.51 -4.73 5.45
N ALA A 118 -7.23 -5.66 6.08
CA ALA A 118 -8.47 -6.21 5.56
C ALA A 118 -9.49 -5.12 5.22
N THR A 119 -10.25 -5.29 4.12
CA THR A 119 -11.12 -4.23 3.56
C THR A 119 -12.12 -3.68 4.58
N ASP A 120 -12.69 -4.52 5.45
CA ASP A 120 -13.65 -4.13 6.49
C ASP A 120 -13.01 -3.44 7.70
N GLU A 121 -11.74 -3.72 7.95
CA GLU A 121 -10.94 -3.12 9.03
C GLU A 121 -10.37 -1.75 8.67
N ARG A 122 -10.26 -1.41 7.37
CA ARG A 122 -9.67 -0.13 6.89
C ARG A 122 -10.32 1.10 7.52
N ARG A 123 -11.63 1.08 7.76
CA ARG A 123 -12.34 2.18 8.44
C ARG A 123 -11.93 2.30 9.90
N THR A 124 -11.81 1.18 10.60
CA THR A 124 -11.41 1.12 12.01
C THR A 124 -10.03 1.74 12.20
N ILE A 125 -9.04 1.29 11.44
CA ILE A 125 -7.68 1.84 11.54
C ILE A 125 -7.59 3.31 11.11
N SER A 126 -8.35 3.72 10.09
CA SER A 126 -8.39 5.13 9.66
C SER A 126 -8.85 6.03 10.80
N ASN A 127 -9.89 5.62 11.53
CA ASN A 127 -10.38 6.37 12.69
C ASN A 127 -9.35 6.42 13.84
N LEU A 128 -8.65 5.31 14.10
CA LEU A 128 -7.59 5.29 15.12
C LEU A 128 -6.45 6.26 14.79
N LEU A 129 -6.07 6.33 13.51
CA LEU A 129 -4.97 7.18 13.05
C LEU A 129 -5.32 8.68 13.02
N ILE A 130 -6.59 9.04 12.78
CA ILE A 130 -7.04 10.44 12.90
C ILE A 130 -6.74 10.97 14.30
N ASN A 131 -7.09 10.21 15.35
CA ASN A 131 -6.83 10.59 16.74
C ASN A 131 -5.33 10.66 17.09
N LEU A 132 -4.48 9.93 16.37
CA LEU A 132 -3.03 9.98 16.54
C LEU A 132 -2.40 11.21 15.87
N HIS A 133 -2.94 11.66 14.73
CA HIS A 133 -2.42 12.76 13.94
C HIS A 133 -2.48 14.11 14.68
N ASP A 134 -3.55 14.36 15.45
CA ASP A 134 -3.73 15.60 16.21
C ASP A 134 -2.62 15.83 17.25
N ASN A 135 -2.03 14.75 17.76
CA ASN A 135 -0.92 14.82 18.71
C ASN A 135 0.45 15.03 18.03
N TYR A 136 0.54 14.79 16.72
CA TYR A 136 1.80 14.68 16.00
C TYR A 136 2.06 15.84 15.01
N ALA A 137 1.04 16.66 14.73
CA ALA A 137 1.11 17.81 13.83
C ALA A 137 2.18 18.86 14.19
N GLN A 138 2.70 18.85 15.43
CA GLN A 138 3.79 19.74 15.86
C GLN A 138 5.18 19.31 15.37
N ILE A 139 5.36 18.05 14.97
CA ILE A 139 6.66 17.46 14.59
C ILE A 139 6.90 17.55 13.06
N LEU A 140 5.84 17.70 12.26
CA LEU A 140 5.85 17.69 10.79
C LEU A 140 6.36 19.00 10.14
N LYS A 141 6.94 19.93 10.90
CA LYS A 141 7.52 21.20 10.42
C LYS A 141 9.04 21.13 10.23
N ARG A 142 9.55 20.03 9.67
CA ARG A 142 10.97 19.85 9.41
C ARG A 142 11.17 19.41 7.97
N ASP A 143 12.23 19.92 7.32
CA ASP A 143 12.70 19.42 6.02
C ASP A 143 12.76 17.90 6.03
N ASP A 144 12.21 17.30 4.99
CA ASP A 144 12.17 15.87 4.76
C ASP A 144 13.60 15.33 4.56
N ASN A 145 13.95 14.21 5.21
CA ASN A 145 15.25 13.59 5.07
C ASN A 145 15.26 12.17 4.48
N LEU A 146 14.13 11.71 3.91
CA LEU A 146 14.05 10.39 3.27
C LEU A 146 14.93 10.29 2.03
N ASP A 147 15.14 11.40 1.30
CA ASP A 147 15.98 11.39 0.11
C ASP A 147 17.47 11.19 0.49
N GLN A 148 17.94 11.81 1.58
CA GLN A 148 19.27 11.55 2.15
C GLN A 148 19.37 10.11 2.65
N PHE A 149 18.31 9.60 3.29
CA PHE A 149 18.26 8.20 3.72
C PHE A 149 18.38 7.24 2.52
N GLN A 150 17.72 7.55 1.40
CA GLN A 150 17.83 6.79 0.16
C GLN A 150 19.24 6.85 -0.43
N GLN A 151 19.90 8.02 -0.45
CA GLN A 151 21.29 8.13 -0.91
C GLN A 151 22.23 7.25 -0.08
N LEU A 152 22.05 7.24 1.25
CA LEU A 152 22.82 6.39 2.15
C LEU A 152 22.59 4.90 1.86
N LEU A 153 21.33 4.48 1.69
CA LEU A 153 20.98 3.10 1.33
C LEU A 153 21.59 2.70 -0.01
N ASN A 154 21.54 3.57 -1.02
CA ASN A 154 22.15 3.31 -2.32
C ASN A 154 23.68 3.16 -2.19
N GLY A 155 24.33 3.97 -1.35
CA GLY A 155 25.75 3.81 -1.04
C GLY A 155 26.07 2.45 -0.44
N ILE A 156 25.22 1.95 0.48
CA ILE A 156 25.39 0.64 1.11
C ILE A 156 25.19 -0.49 0.10
N ILE A 157 24.07 -0.46 -0.64
CA ILE A 157 23.70 -1.50 -1.61
C ILE A 157 24.76 -1.63 -2.70
N ASN A 158 25.24 -0.49 -3.22
CA ASN A 158 26.17 -0.46 -4.33
C ASN A 158 27.64 -0.40 -3.89
N GLN A 159 27.92 -0.39 -2.59
CA GLN A 159 29.27 -0.23 -2.02
C GLN A 159 29.99 1.02 -2.57
N GLN A 160 29.25 2.13 -2.66
CA GLN A 160 29.73 3.37 -3.27
C GLN A 160 30.15 4.39 -2.21
N THR A 161 31.22 5.12 -2.52
CA THR A 161 31.67 6.26 -1.72
C THR A 161 30.59 7.34 -1.71
N ILE A 162 30.23 7.80 -0.52
CA ILE A 162 29.39 8.96 -0.30
C ILE A 162 30.23 10.14 0.18
N TYR A 163 29.76 11.35 -0.14
CA TYR A 163 30.32 12.60 0.36
C TYR A 163 29.31 13.23 1.30
N PHE A 164 29.75 13.62 2.49
CA PHE A 164 28.86 14.16 3.52
C PHE A 164 29.58 15.17 4.40
N THR A 165 28.81 15.96 5.15
CA THR A 165 29.34 16.95 6.09
C THR A 165 28.56 16.83 7.39
N TYR A 166 29.26 16.74 8.51
CA TYR A 166 28.60 16.78 9.82
C TYR A 166 28.15 18.20 10.15
N GLN A 167 27.00 18.32 10.81
CA GLN A 167 26.53 19.62 11.29
C GLN A 167 27.58 20.23 12.23
N GLY A 168 28.00 21.46 11.96
CA GLY A 168 29.06 22.15 12.71
C GLY A 168 30.48 21.88 12.20
N GLN A 169 30.66 21.07 11.15
CA GLN A 169 31.93 20.91 10.45
C GLN A 169 31.86 21.56 9.07
N ILE A 170 33.00 22.10 8.61
CA ILE A 170 33.13 22.71 7.28
C ILE A 170 33.70 21.71 6.27
N ASN A 171 34.46 20.71 6.75
CA ASN A 171 35.17 19.78 5.89
C ASN A 171 34.23 18.69 5.38
N VAL A 172 34.18 18.53 4.05
CA VAL A 172 33.53 17.40 3.41
C VAL A 172 34.31 16.13 3.74
N GLN A 173 33.59 15.15 4.25
CA GLN A 173 34.09 13.80 4.49
C GLN A 173 33.72 12.91 3.30
N LYS A 174 34.56 11.90 3.06
CA LYS A 174 34.29 10.82 2.10
C LYS A 174 34.41 9.47 2.78
N GLY A 175 33.55 8.53 2.44
CA GLY A 175 33.63 7.18 2.98
C GLY A 175 32.60 6.25 2.36
N VAL A 176 32.74 4.95 2.62
CA VAL A 176 31.81 3.92 2.14
C VAL A 176 30.88 3.54 3.28
N PRO A 177 29.56 3.78 3.16
CA PRO A 177 28.61 3.40 4.19
C PRO A 177 28.43 1.87 4.18
N LEU A 178 28.48 1.26 5.35
CA LEU A 178 28.42 -0.20 5.53
C LEU A 178 27.05 -0.65 6.05
N SER A 179 26.43 0.12 6.95
CA SER A 179 25.15 -0.22 7.54
C SER A 179 24.43 0.99 8.12
N ILE A 180 23.12 0.83 8.34
CA ILE A 180 22.29 1.75 9.11
C ILE A 180 21.73 0.98 10.30
N TYR A 181 21.73 1.61 11.48
CA TYR A 181 21.05 1.07 12.65
C TYR A 181 20.29 2.17 13.38
N SER A 182 19.30 1.77 14.18
CA SER A 182 18.56 2.67 15.06
C SER A 182 18.85 2.36 16.52
N ASN A 183 18.98 3.41 17.33
CA ASN A 183 19.09 3.30 18.77
C ASN A 183 18.34 4.48 19.41
N ASN A 184 17.43 4.20 20.35
CA ASN A 184 16.60 5.19 21.04
C ASN A 184 15.89 6.19 20.08
N GLY A 185 15.37 5.71 18.96
CA GLY A 185 14.68 6.55 17.97
C GLY A 185 15.61 7.32 17.02
N HIS A 186 16.91 7.40 17.31
CA HIS A 186 17.90 7.99 16.40
C HIS A 186 18.37 6.99 15.35
N PHE A 187 18.82 7.49 14.20
CA PHE A 187 19.44 6.69 13.13
C PHE A 187 20.92 7.02 12.99
N TYR A 188 21.72 5.97 12.81
CA TYR A 188 23.17 6.06 12.68
C TYR A 188 23.63 5.29 11.45
N ALA A 189 24.66 5.82 10.79
CA ALA A 189 25.34 5.16 9.68
C ALA A 189 26.73 4.72 10.14
N LEU A 190 27.06 3.45 9.92
CA LEU A 190 28.45 3.00 10.02
C LEU A 190 29.14 3.29 8.69
N VAL A 191 30.22 4.06 8.71
CA VAL A 191 30.95 4.47 7.51
C VAL A 191 32.42 4.07 7.67
N TYR A 192 32.96 3.41 6.66
CA TYR A 192 34.40 3.18 6.52
C TYR A 192 35.04 4.39 5.84
N TYR A 193 36.00 5.00 6.52
CA TYR A 193 36.84 6.06 5.96
C TYR A 193 38.05 5.42 5.30
N GLU A 194 38.30 5.77 4.04
CA GLU A 194 39.56 5.48 3.35
C GLU A 194 40.72 6.29 3.94
#